data_AF-A0AAJ2KGT9-F1
#
_entry.id   AF-A0AAJ2KGT9-F1
#
_cell.length_a   1.000
_cell.length_b   1.000
_cell.length_c   1.000
_cell.angle_alpha   90.00
_cell.angle_beta   90.00
_cell.angle_gamma   90.00
#
_symmetry.space_group_name_H-M   'P 1'
#
loop_
_entity.id
_entity.type
_entity.pdbx_description
1 polymer ?
#
loop_
_entity_poly.entity_id
_entity_poly.type
_entity_poly.pdbx_seq_one_letter_code
_entity_poly.pdbx_strand_id
1 'polypeptide(L)'
;MGNSTKELVNAFNLNNYGIDKVNTNFTVEGKKIVGLFASGTNTKEYLRRIGEEIIKQHYSDGTEVASEYYNLNYFPFVLDANPDKEDLGNGIVKVKLADSTDNGVIRNLKVHFANEFEGAVRSKVAALLQELVGITKEQAYEWVNGTVGTGAIGSPYLYCIAFSNEYLEKRYNSRIFELLKSLYISEFNSRLEACGLKSSDFYEYKDGMLYIKNVSDKVVRSVTEYVKGRVALDFRTPGSVESKVKNCKNVLSELILKATGKFVDGYDYDDFTNKNKIKNGHSFALIPFIEENGQLKSLSSRDASKINGGIFNGFHCISDIRGKTANPQFANCKEPVYAFSNKQIAQLLPKIMGSPIAYNQINGRFEFAVDLENFKRRSSSRSSSTVTSPLNSPTHAEPPRTPLEQTGARFFESRGDRDSGLGDSPPQLKDSGSSSGGPSSGLTELSSPTQEFPKRSRGEG
;
A
#
# COMPACT_ATOMS: atom_id res chain seq x y z
N MET A 1 18.31 9.77 -18.06
CA MET A 1 18.00 9.50 -16.63
C MET A 1 16.64 10.13 -16.32
N GLY A 2 15.54 9.38 -16.38
CA GLY A 2 14.19 9.99 -16.26
C GLY A 2 13.04 9.07 -15.84
N ASN A 3 13.24 7.75 -15.72
CA ASN A 3 12.15 6.82 -15.37
C ASN A 3 12.09 6.47 -13.87
N SER A 4 13.19 6.67 -13.11
CA SER A 4 13.28 6.26 -11.70
C SER A 4 12.22 6.91 -10.81
N THR A 5 12.13 8.26 -10.79
CA THR A 5 11.17 8.97 -9.92
C THR A 5 9.72 8.64 -10.26
N LYS A 6 9.40 8.39 -11.53
CA LYS A 6 8.05 7.98 -11.94
C LYS A 6 7.67 6.61 -11.38
N GLU A 7 8.55 5.62 -11.46
CA GLU A 7 8.28 4.30 -10.86
C GLU A 7 8.32 4.33 -9.33
N LEU A 8 9.15 5.18 -8.71
CA LEU A 8 9.13 5.42 -7.26
C LEU A 8 7.80 6.04 -6.80
N VAL A 9 7.25 7.01 -7.54
CA VAL A 9 5.93 7.61 -7.25
C VAL A 9 4.80 6.59 -7.50
N ASN A 10 4.89 5.76 -8.54
CA ASN A 10 3.97 4.64 -8.72
C ASN A 10 4.01 3.68 -7.52
N ALA A 11 5.22 3.33 -7.06
CA ALA A 11 5.42 2.46 -5.90
C ALA A 11 4.84 3.08 -4.62
N PHE A 12 5.07 4.38 -4.39
CA PHE A 12 4.48 5.12 -3.28
C PHE A 12 2.95 5.03 -3.30
N ASN A 13 2.29 5.23 -4.43
CA ASN A 13 0.83 5.09 -4.52
C ASN A 13 0.35 3.65 -4.22
N LEU A 14 1.08 2.66 -4.74
CA LEU A 14 0.76 1.23 -4.58
C LEU A 14 0.99 0.70 -3.16
N ASN A 15 2.07 1.11 -2.49
CA ASN A 15 2.36 0.73 -1.10
C ASN A 15 1.33 1.31 -0.12
N ASN A 16 0.75 2.45 -0.49
CA ASN A 16 -0.39 3.03 0.20
C ASN A 16 -1.71 2.28 -0.06
N TYR A 17 -1.77 1.20 -0.85
CA TYR A 17 -3.01 0.47 -1.15
C TYR A 17 -3.65 -0.26 0.05
N GLY A 18 -2.89 -0.50 1.13
CA GLY A 18 -3.38 -1.23 2.30
C GLY A 18 -4.69 -0.68 2.91
N ILE A 19 -5.40 -1.57 3.60
CA ILE A 19 -6.62 -1.25 4.35
C ILE A 19 -6.31 -0.11 5.33
N ASP A 20 -7.23 0.87 5.41
CA ASP A 20 -7.15 2.07 6.25
C ASP A 20 -5.99 3.07 5.96
N LYS A 21 -5.40 3.03 4.76
CA LYS A 21 -4.51 4.08 4.23
C LYS A 21 -5.18 5.03 3.22
N VAL A 22 -4.77 6.30 3.20
CA VAL A 22 -5.25 7.35 2.27
C VAL A 22 -5.15 6.93 0.79
N ASN A 23 -6.15 7.29 -0.03
CA ASN A 23 -6.09 7.16 -1.49
C ASN A 23 -5.10 8.19 -2.08
N THR A 24 -3.94 7.73 -2.56
CA THR A 24 -2.86 8.55 -3.14
C THR A 24 -2.86 8.44 -4.66
N ASN A 25 -2.72 9.58 -5.36
CA ASN A 25 -2.86 9.67 -6.81
C ASN A 25 -1.71 10.41 -7.52
N PHE A 26 -0.53 10.46 -6.88
CA PHE A 26 0.56 11.30 -7.35
C PHE A 26 1.15 10.79 -8.66
N THR A 27 1.55 11.70 -9.54
CA THR A 27 2.17 11.39 -10.84
C THR A 27 3.37 12.29 -11.09
N VAL A 28 4.17 11.98 -12.12
CA VAL A 28 5.30 12.81 -12.54
C VAL A 28 5.00 13.41 -13.91
N GLU A 29 4.85 14.73 -13.95
CA GLU A 29 4.70 15.55 -15.16
C GLU A 29 5.96 16.38 -15.39
N GLY A 30 6.73 16.07 -16.43
CA GLY A 30 8.02 16.72 -16.69
C GLY A 30 8.97 16.58 -15.50
N LYS A 31 9.35 17.71 -14.89
CA LYS A 31 10.20 17.78 -13.69
C LYS A 31 9.42 17.94 -12.38
N LYS A 32 8.09 17.74 -12.34
CA LYS A 32 7.28 17.95 -11.13
C LYS A 32 6.53 16.69 -10.72
N ILE A 33 6.44 16.46 -9.41
CA ILE A 33 5.46 15.55 -8.81
C ILE A 33 4.17 16.35 -8.63
N VAL A 34 3.05 15.82 -9.12
CA VAL A 34 1.74 16.48 -9.09
C VAL A 34 0.65 15.55 -8.59
N GLY A 35 -0.38 16.11 -7.95
CA GLY A 35 -1.64 15.44 -7.63
C GLY A 35 -2.81 16.10 -8.37
N LEU A 36 -3.82 15.31 -8.73
CA LEU A 36 -5.04 15.79 -9.40
C LEU A 36 -6.23 15.75 -8.45
N PHE A 37 -7.11 16.75 -8.50
CA PHE A 37 -8.21 16.91 -7.56
C PHE A 37 -9.47 17.39 -8.27
N ALA A 38 -10.65 17.02 -7.75
CA ALA A 38 -11.89 17.63 -8.18
C ALA A 38 -11.99 19.07 -7.64
N SER A 39 -12.49 20.02 -8.43
CA SER A 39 -12.73 21.40 -8.01
C SER A 39 -13.69 21.44 -6.82
N GLY A 40 -13.34 22.21 -5.79
CA GLY A 40 -14.01 22.23 -4.49
C GLY A 40 -13.47 21.21 -3.48
N THR A 41 -12.59 20.28 -3.86
CA THR A 41 -11.90 19.41 -2.90
C THR A 41 -10.97 20.24 -2.02
N ASN A 42 -11.09 20.10 -0.69
CA ASN A 42 -10.16 20.74 0.24
C ASN A 42 -8.79 20.05 0.18
N THR A 43 -7.95 20.48 -0.76
CA THR A 43 -6.60 19.95 -0.98
C THR A 43 -5.76 20.00 0.29
N LYS A 44 -5.88 21.08 1.09
CA LYS A 44 -5.07 21.25 2.30
C LYS A 44 -5.39 20.17 3.33
N GLU A 45 -6.68 19.89 3.56
CA GLU A 45 -7.11 18.81 4.44
C GLU A 45 -6.66 17.43 3.95
N TYR A 46 -6.77 17.16 2.65
CA TYR A 46 -6.30 15.90 2.07
C TYR A 46 -4.77 15.70 2.25
N LEU A 47 -3.98 16.74 1.95
CA LEU A 47 -2.52 16.66 2.06
C LEU A 47 -2.08 16.57 3.53
N ARG A 48 -2.78 17.26 4.45
CA ARG A 48 -2.63 17.08 5.91
C ARG A 48 -2.89 15.64 6.34
N ARG A 49 -3.96 15.00 5.83
CA ARG A 49 -4.24 13.58 6.12
C ARG A 49 -3.21 12.61 5.56
N ILE A 50 -2.65 12.86 4.38
CA ILE A 50 -1.50 12.07 3.89
C ILE A 50 -0.34 12.20 4.88
N GLY A 51 -0.07 13.43 5.36
CA GLY A 51 0.86 13.62 6.46
C GLY A 51 0.51 12.75 7.66
N GLU A 52 -0.65 12.97 8.26
CA GLU A 52 -1.01 12.31 9.53
C GLU A 52 -1.19 10.80 9.45
N GLU A 53 -1.75 10.26 8.38
CA GLU A 53 -2.02 8.82 8.25
C GLU A 53 -0.80 8.08 7.71
N ILE A 54 -0.15 8.57 6.64
CA ILE A 54 0.96 7.83 6.00
C ILE A 54 2.27 8.09 6.76
N ILE A 55 2.57 9.33 7.16
CA ILE A 55 3.84 9.62 7.86
C ILE A 55 3.85 9.00 9.25
N LYS A 56 2.79 9.17 10.06
CA LYS A 56 2.77 8.60 11.43
C LYS A 56 2.72 7.07 11.43
N GLN A 57 1.96 6.43 10.53
CA GLN A 57 1.93 4.96 10.48
C GLN A 57 3.28 4.36 10.07
N HIS A 58 4.03 5.03 9.18
CA HIS A 58 5.31 4.50 8.71
C HIS A 58 6.51 4.85 9.60
N TYR A 59 6.42 5.91 10.41
CA TYR A 59 7.57 6.42 11.18
C TYR A 59 7.30 6.59 12.69
N SER A 60 6.16 6.09 13.18
CA SER A 60 5.67 6.24 14.56
C SER A 60 5.43 7.70 14.97
N ASP A 61 4.92 7.93 16.19
CA ASP A 61 4.51 9.28 16.65
C ASP A 61 5.66 10.29 16.85
N GLY A 62 6.91 9.92 16.56
CA GLY A 62 8.10 10.77 16.72
C GLY A 62 8.69 11.24 15.39
N THR A 63 8.53 12.54 15.07
CA THR A 63 9.28 13.20 14.01
C THR A 63 10.80 13.12 14.20
N GLU A 64 11.26 12.97 15.45
CA GLU A 64 12.67 12.77 15.80
C GLU A 64 13.23 11.49 15.16
N VAL A 65 12.59 10.33 15.36
CA VAL A 65 13.02 9.05 14.77
C VAL A 65 12.92 9.10 13.24
N ALA A 66 11.87 9.73 12.69
CA ALA A 66 11.75 9.91 11.24
C ALA A 66 12.93 10.72 10.65
N SER A 67 13.45 11.71 11.38
CA SER A 67 14.53 12.59 10.93
C SER A 67 15.89 11.90 10.80
N GLU A 68 16.11 10.76 11.47
CA GLU A 68 17.33 9.95 11.32
C GLU A 68 17.45 9.37 9.90
N TYR A 69 16.33 8.93 9.32
CA TYR A 69 16.29 8.22 8.04
C TYR A 69 15.87 9.11 6.88
N TYR A 70 15.07 10.14 7.13
CA TYR A 70 14.46 11.00 6.12
C TYR A 70 14.84 12.46 6.29
N ASN A 71 15.03 13.17 5.17
CA ASN A 71 15.09 14.62 5.23
C ASN A 71 13.65 15.16 5.18
N LEU A 72 13.15 15.58 6.34
CA LEU A 72 11.76 16.02 6.53
C LEU A 72 11.40 17.30 5.75
N ASN A 73 12.37 17.98 5.12
CA ASN A 73 12.14 19.16 4.28
C ASN A 73 11.75 18.81 2.82
N TYR A 74 11.65 17.52 2.48
CA TYR A 74 11.31 17.05 1.13
C TYR A 74 10.08 16.15 1.12
N PHE A 75 9.47 15.98 -0.06
CA PHE A 75 8.42 15.00 -0.29
C PHE A 75 8.83 13.60 0.23
N PRO A 76 7.94 12.81 0.85
CA PRO A 76 6.50 13.07 1.07
C PRO A 76 6.17 13.86 2.36
N PHE A 77 7.13 14.52 3.01
CA PHE A 77 6.93 15.16 4.31
C PHE A 77 6.42 16.60 4.23
N VAL A 78 6.84 17.35 3.20
CA VAL A 78 6.38 18.74 2.96
C VAL A 78 5.34 18.75 1.84
N LEU A 79 4.10 18.42 2.18
CA LEU A 79 2.99 18.37 1.22
C LEU A 79 2.14 19.65 1.21
N ASP A 80 2.11 20.38 2.33
CA ASP A 80 1.19 21.48 2.59
C ASP A 80 1.81 22.88 2.46
N ALA A 81 3.11 22.96 2.16
CA ALA A 81 3.81 24.22 1.87
C ALA A 81 3.31 24.84 0.54
N ASN A 82 2.18 25.55 0.62
CA ASN A 82 1.51 26.32 -0.43
C ASN A 82 1.73 25.77 -1.86
N PRO A 83 1.15 24.60 -2.18
CA PRO A 83 1.39 23.97 -3.47
C PRO A 83 0.72 24.77 -4.60
N ASP A 84 1.49 25.08 -5.65
CA ASP A 84 1.00 25.77 -6.85
C ASP A 84 -0.18 25.01 -7.46
N LYS A 85 -1.29 25.72 -7.66
CA LYS A 85 -2.53 25.17 -8.24
C LYS A 85 -2.74 25.65 -9.66
N GLU A 86 -3.25 24.76 -10.50
CA GLU A 86 -3.51 24.98 -11.92
C GLU A 86 -4.87 24.34 -12.25
N ASP A 87 -5.86 25.14 -12.66
CA ASP A 87 -7.15 24.61 -13.13
C ASP A 87 -6.97 24.04 -14.55
N LEU A 88 -7.32 22.78 -14.74
CA LEU A 88 -7.22 22.07 -16.03
C LEU A 88 -8.55 22.10 -16.81
N GLY A 89 -9.57 22.77 -16.30
CA GLY A 89 -10.94 22.70 -16.80
C GLY A 89 -11.63 21.39 -16.41
N ASN A 90 -12.88 21.22 -16.86
CA ASN A 90 -13.73 20.05 -16.56
C ASN A 90 -13.89 19.74 -15.06
N GLY A 91 -13.67 20.75 -14.20
CA GLY A 91 -13.69 20.60 -12.75
C GLY A 91 -12.47 19.90 -12.16
N ILE A 92 -11.30 19.90 -12.82
CA ILE A 92 -10.06 19.28 -12.30
C ILE A 92 -9.03 20.36 -11.95
N VAL A 93 -8.55 20.33 -10.71
CA VAL A 93 -7.42 21.14 -10.23
C VAL A 93 -6.18 20.26 -10.10
N LYS A 94 -5.10 20.66 -10.78
CA LYS A 94 -3.76 20.09 -10.60
C LYS A 94 -3.00 20.87 -9.53
N VAL A 95 -2.19 20.14 -8.76
CA VAL A 95 -1.48 20.66 -7.59
C VAL A 95 -0.04 20.18 -7.66
N LYS A 96 0.93 21.10 -7.71
CA LYS A 96 2.37 20.78 -7.78
C LYS A 96 2.91 20.60 -6.37
N LEU A 97 3.55 19.46 -6.11
CA LEU A 97 3.95 19.03 -4.77
C LEU A 97 5.45 19.08 -4.54
N ALA A 98 6.25 18.74 -5.55
CA ALA A 98 7.72 18.70 -5.46
C ALA A 98 8.37 18.73 -6.83
N ASP A 99 9.69 18.98 -6.86
CA ASP A 99 10.51 18.71 -8.04
C ASP A 99 10.90 17.22 -8.10
N SER A 100 10.64 16.56 -9.22
CA SER A 100 10.92 15.13 -9.42
C SER A 100 12.40 14.85 -9.73
N THR A 101 13.22 15.89 -9.90
CA THR A 101 14.67 15.82 -10.14
C THR A 101 15.50 16.20 -8.92
N ASP A 102 14.87 16.57 -7.80
CA ASP A 102 15.56 16.89 -6.56
C ASP A 102 16.11 15.63 -5.85
N ASN A 103 17.36 15.69 -5.40
CA ASN A 103 18.05 14.55 -4.79
C ASN A 103 17.48 14.16 -3.41
N GLY A 104 16.97 15.11 -2.62
CA GLY A 104 16.30 14.86 -1.36
C GLY A 104 14.97 14.14 -1.56
N VAL A 105 14.17 14.58 -2.54
CA VAL A 105 12.93 13.91 -2.97
C VAL A 105 13.21 12.47 -3.43
N ILE A 106 14.20 12.28 -4.31
CA ILE A 106 14.57 10.95 -4.81
C ILE A 106 15.08 10.05 -3.66
N ARG A 107 15.89 10.58 -2.74
CA ARG A 107 16.37 9.80 -1.58
C ARG A 107 15.21 9.38 -0.68
N ASN A 108 14.35 10.31 -0.26
CA ASN A 108 13.19 10.00 0.59
C ASN A 108 12.27 8.94 -0.03
N LEU A 109 11.97 9.07 -1.33
CA LEU A 109 11.21 8.07 -2.09
C LEU A 109 11.85 6.68 -2.06
N LYS A 110 13.19 6.59 -2.20
CA LYS A 110 13.91 5.32 -2.13
C LYS A 110 13.94 4.70 -0.74
N VAL A 111 14.11 5.52 0.32
CA VAL A 111 14.05 5.04 1.71
C VAL A 111 12.63 4.53 2.03
N HIS A 112 11.58 5.28 1.67
CA HIS A 112 10.19 4.82 1.82
C HIS A 112 9.89 3.53 1.04
N PHE A 113 10.35 3.44 -0.21
CA PHE A 113 10.21 2.22 -1.02
C PHE A 113 10.88 1.00 -0.35
N ALA A 114 12.07 1.19 0.24
CA ALA A 114 12.78 0.11 0.93
C ALA A 114 12.13 -0.27 2.27
N ASN A 115 11.70 0.71 3.07
CA ASN A 115 10.98 0.49 4.32
C ASN A 115 9.64 -0.22 4.08
N GLU A 116 8.92 0.04 2.98
CA GLU A 116 7.70 -0.69 2.63
C GLU A 116 7.95 -2.12 2.15
N PHE A 117 9.10 -2.37 1.51
CA PHE A 117 9.52 -3.74 1.21
C PHE A 117 9.80 -4.51 2.51
N GLU A 118 10.51 -3.87 3.45
CA GLU A 118 10.86 -4.41 4.76
C GLU A 118 9.65 -4.60 5.69
N GLY A 119 8.71 -3.66 5.74
CA GLY A 119 7.52 -3.74 6.58
C GLY A 119 6.67 -4.97 6.23
N ALA A 120 6.59 -5.30 4.94
CA ALA A 120 5.94 -6.52 4.50
C ALA A 120 6.70 -7.81 4.90
N VAL A 121 8.04 -7.76 5.01
CA VAL A 121 8.85 -8.84 5.60
C VAL A 121 8.54 -8.96 7.10
N ARG A 122 8.59 -7.85 7.86
CA ARG A 122 8.24 -7.83 9.31
C ARG A 122 6.88 -8.46 9.57
N SER A 123 5.83 -8.06 8.84
CA SER A 123 4.49 -8.62 8.99
C SER A 123 4.41 -10.12 8.69
N LYS A 124 5.13 -10.62 7.68
CA LYS A 124 5.13 -12.04 7.35
C LYS A 124 5.94 -12.87 8.34
N VAL A 125 7.08 -12.35 8.82
CA VAL A 125 7.87 -12.95 9.90
C VAL A 125 7.06 -13.04 11.19
N ALA A 126 6.34 -11.97 11.57
CA ALA A 126 5.46 -11.97 12.74
C ALA A 126 4.37 -13.05 12.63
N ALA A 127 3.72 -13.19 11.47
CA ALA A 127 2.72 -14.25 11.24
C ALA A 127 3.33 -15.66 11.32
N LEU A 128 4.51 -15.89 10.73
CA LEU A 128 5.21 -17.18 10.82
C LEU A 128 5.64 -17.50 12.26
N LEU A 129 6.12 -16.50 13.00
CA LEU A 129 6.51 -16.63 14.40
C LEU A 129 5.30 -16.96 15.30
N GLN A 130 4.15 -16.32 15.03
CA GLN A 130 2.87 -16.62 15.68
C GLN A 130 2.48 -18.10 15.49
N GLU A 131 2.53 -18.60 14.26
CA GLU A 131 2.22 -20.00 13.91
C GLU A 131 3.21 -21.00 14.52
N LEU A 132 4.51 -20.71 14.48
CA LEU A 132 5.58 -21.63 14.92
C LEU A 132 5.75 -21.71 16.44
N VAL A 133 5.48 -20.62 17.17
CA VAL A 133 5.70 -20.51 18.62
C VAL A 133 4.39 -20.55 19.42
N GLY A 134 3.24 -20.29 18.79
CA GLY A 134 1.93 -20.30 19.46
C GLY A 134 1.66 -19.07 20.33
N ILE A 135 2.29 -17.94 20.01
CA ILE A 135 2.11 -16.65 20.71
C ILE A 135 0.97 -15.83 20.12
N THR A 136 0.58 -14.70 20.76
CA THR A 136 -0.39 -13.79 20.14
C THR A 136 0.24 -13.01 18.98
N LYS A 137 -0.61 -12.45 18.11
CA LYS A 137 -0.17 -11.58 17.01
C LYS A 137 0.62 -10.38 17.55
N GLU A 138 0.13 -9.75 18.61
CA GLU A 138 0.70 -8.56 19.24
C GLU A 138 2.09 -8.87 19.79
N GLN A 139 2.25 -10.00 20.49
CA GLN A 139 3.54 -10.48 20.97
C GLN A 139 4.52 -10.74 19.82
N ALA A 140 4.07 -11.35 18.72
CA ALA A 140 4.92 -11.59 17.56
C ALA A 140 5.43 -10.29 16.91
N TYR A 141 4.57 -9.26 16.81
CA TYR A 141 5.00 -7.93 16.35
C TYR A 141 5.94 -7.25 17.34
N GLU A 142 5.69 -7.38 18.65
CA GLU A 142 6.57 -6.83 19.70
C GLU A 142 7.96 -7.45 19.63
N TRP A 143 8.06 -8.76 19.44
CA TRP A 143 9.35 -9.47 19.32
C TRP A 143 10.10 -9.09 18.05
N VAL A 144 9.42 -9.02 16.90
CA VAL A 144 10.05 -8.58 15.64
C VAL A 144 10.56 -7.14 15.77
N ASN A 145 9.75 -6.21 16.28
CA ASN A 145 10.16 -4.82 16.40
C ASN A 145 11.23 -4.59 17.48
N GLY A 146 11.21 -5.35 18.58
CA GLY A 146 12.24 -5.28 19.62
C GLY A 146 13.58 -5.91 19.23
N THR A 147 13.58 -6.86 18.28
CA THR A 147 14.79 -7.56 17.81
C THR A 147 15.45 -6.87 16.61
N VAL A 148 14.68 -6.10 15.83
CA VAL A 148 15.10 -5.53 14.54
C VAL A 148 15.25 -4.00 14.67
N GLY A 149 16.47 -3.57 14.96
CA GLY A 149 16.85 -2.16 14.97
C GLY A 149 17.20 -1.67 13.58
N THR A 150 16.83 -0.43 13.26
CA THR A 150 17.33 0.29 12.07
C THR A 150 18.42 1.27 12.49
N GLY A 151 19.40 1.51 11.62
CA GLY A 151 20.43 2.53 11.83
C GLY A 151 20.61 3.39 10.58
N ALA A 152 20.64 4.71 10.75
CA ALA A 152 20.90 5.63 9.65
C ALA A 152 22.36 5.48 9.16
N ILE A 153 22.55 5.35 7.84
CA ILE A 153 23.88 5.25 7.21
C ILE A 153 23.95 6.21 6.02
N GLY A 154 25.13 6.81 5.82
CA GLY A 154 25.44 7.62 4.65
C GLY A 154 25.70 6.80 3.38
N SER A 155 26.17 7.48 2.34
CA SER A 155 26.59 6.83 1.08
C SER A 155 27.61 5.71 1.37
N PRO A 156 27.50 4.50 0.78
CA PRO A 156 26.64 4.13 -0.36
C PRO A 156 25.25 3.56 0.00
N TYR A 157 24.90 3.50 1.29
CA TYR A 157 23.69 2.86 1.78
C TYR A 157 22.56 3.87 2.03
N LEU A 158 21.34 3.37 2.24
CA LEU A 158 20.18 4.16 2.68
C LEU A 158 20.07 4.14 4.21
N TYR A 159 20.20 2.95 4.78
CA TYR A 159 20.18 2.61 6.21
C TYR A 159 20.72 1.17 6.38
N CYS A 160 20.98 0.74 7.62
CA CYS A 160 21.14 -0.68 7.94
C CYS A 160 19.99 -1.20 8.81
N ILE A 161 19.85 -2.52 8.81
CA ILE A 161 19.05 -3.28 9.75
C ILE A 161 20.01 -4.13 10.59
N ALA A 162 20.00 -3.92 11.90
CA ALA A 162 20.78 -4.67 12.88
C ALA A 162 19.86 -5.58 13.71
N PHE A 163 20.35 -6.77 14.06
CA PHE A 163 19.64 -7.70 14.93
C PHE A 163 20.24 -7.59 16.34
N SER A 164 19.43 -7.16 17.31
CA SER A 164 19.81 -7.11 18.73
C SER A 164 19.02 -8.12 19.54
N ASN A 165 19.70 -8.88 20.39
CA ASN A 165 19.06 -9.83 21.28
C ASN A 165 18.63 -9.19 22.62
N GLU A 166 19.03 -7.95 22.95
CA GLU A 166 18.79 -7.29 24.25
C GLU A 166 17.31 -7.29 24.69
N TYR A 167 16.39 -7.12 23.73
CA TYR A 167 14.96 -7.17 23.99
C TYR A 167 14.50 -8.58 24.38
N LEU A 168 15.05 -9.61 23.73
CA LEU A 168 14.72 -11.02 23.99
C LEU A 168 15.46 -11.57 25.21
N GLU A 169 16.70 -11.18 25.48
CA GLU A 169 17.46 -11.64 26.66
C GLU A 169 16.76 -11.31 27.99
N LYS A 170 16.00 -10.21 28.03
CA LYS A 170 15.20 -9.81 29.20
C LYS A 170 13.98 -10.72 29.43
N ARG A 171 13.65 -11.63 28.51
CA ARG A 171 12.36 -12.37 28.50
C ARG A 171 12.42 -13.83 28.03
N TYR A 172 13.41 -14.24 27.23
CA TYR A 172 13.41 -15.47 26.43
C TYR A 172 14.82 -16.06 26.18
N ASN A 173 14.85 -17.25 25.57
CA ASN A 173 16.07 -18.02 25.25
C ASN A 173 16.70 -17.60 23.92
N SER A 174 18.04 -17.61 23.83
CA SER A 174 18.82 -17.26 22.63
C SER A 174 18.43 -18.04 21.35
N ARG A 175 17.86 -19.23 21.46
CA ARG A 175 17.30 -19.99 20.32
C ARG A 175 16.21 -19.24 19.57
N ILE A 176 15.41 -18.41 20.25
CA ILE A 176 14.33 -17.62 19.64
C ILE A 176 14.91 -16.46 18.82
N PHE A 177 16.00 -15.84 19.28
CA PHE A 177 16.70 -14.79 18.54
C PHE A 177 17.24 -15.29 17.20
N GLU A 178 17.97 -16.42 17.21
CA GLU A 178 18.52 -17.01 15.97
C GLU A 178 17.41 -17.51 15.03
N LEU A 179 16.31 -18.06 15.56
CA LEU A 179 15.12 -18.39 14.76
C LEU A 179 14.55 -17.15 14.08
N LEU A 180 14.33 -16.06 14.82
CA LEU A 180 13.77 -14.81 14.29
C LEU A 180 14.68 -14.22 13.20
N LYS A 181 15.98 -14.12 13.46
CA LYS A 181 16.99 -13.65 12.50
C LYS A 181 17.01 -14.49 11.23
N SER A 182 16.96 -15.82 11.36
CA SER A 182 16.90 -16.75 10.23
C SER A 182 15.61 -16.59 9.42
N LEU A 183 14.45 -16.52 10.08
CA LEU A 183 13.15 -16.28 9.42
C LEU A 183 13.15 -14.94 8.69
N TYR A 184 13.73 -13.90 9.29
CA TYR A 184 13.79 -12.57 8.70
C TYR A 184 14.61 -12.53 7.42
N ILE A 185 15.84 -13.05 7.45
CA ILE A 185 16.72 -13.09 6.26
C ILE A 185 16.11 -14.00 5.18
N SER A 186 15.49 -15.13 5.58
CA SER A 186 14.82 -16.05 4.66
C SER A 186 13.62 -15.41 3.96
N GLU A 187 12.74 -14.71 4.69
CA GLU A 187 11.57 -14.04 4.10
C GLU A 187 12.00 -12.84 3.22
N PHE A 188 13.04 -12.09 3.63
CA PHE A 188 13.60 -11.02 2.81
C PHE A 188 14.10 -11.55 1.46
N ASN A 189 14.82 -12.67 1.46
CA ASN A 189 15.32 -13.30 0.23
C ASN A 189 14.20 -13.92 -0.61
N SER A 190 13.27 -14.65 0.01
CA SER A 190 12.06 -15.19 -0.64
C SER A 190 11.27 -14.09 -1.39
N ARG A 191 11.11 -12.93 -0.76
CA ARG A 191 10.45 -11.77 -1.37
C ARG A 191 11.25 -11.15 -2.51
N LEU A 192 12.58 -11.11 -2.43
CA LEU A 192 13.44 -10.66 -3.53
C LEU A 192 13.39 -11.63 -4.72
N GLU A 193 13.43 -12.94 -4.46
CA GLU A 193 13.30 -13.99 -5.48
C GLU A 193 11.94 -13.92 -6.19
N ALA A 194 10.85 -13.68 -5.46
CA ALA A 194 9.52 -13.41 -6.04
C ALA A 194 9.48 -12.15 -6.92
N CYS A 195 10.40 -11.21 -6.72
CA CYS A 195 10.61 -10.04 -7.59
C CYS A 195 11.63 -10.29 -8.72
N GLY A 196 12.23 -11.48 -8.84
CA GLY A 196 13.31 -11.78 -9.78
C GLY A 196 14.64 -11.11 -9.45
N LEU A 197 14.88 -10.81 -8.17
CA LEU A 197 16.07 -10.13 -7.65
C LEU A 197 16.90 -11.07 -6.77
N LYS A 198 18.20 -10.78 -6.64
CA LYS A 198 19.09 -11.43 -5.67
C LYS A 198 19.28 -10.52 -4.45
N SER A 199 19.66 -11.09 -3.29
CA SER A 199 20.08 -10.31 -2.10
C SER A 199 21.03 -9.16 -2.46
N SER A 200 22.07 -9.46 -3.23
CA SER A 200 23.09 -8.50 -3.70
C SER A 200 22.56 -7.31 -4.52
N ASP A 201 21.37 -7.41 -5.13
CA ASP A 201 20.71 -6.28 -5.82
C ASP A 201 20.18 -5.23 -4.84
N PHE A 202 19.84 -5.64 -3.60
CA PHE A 202 19.09 -4.82 -2.63
C PHE A 202 19.90 -4.49 -1.37
N TYR A 203 20.62 -5.47 -0.81
CA TYR A 203 21.38 -5.30 0.43
C TYR A 203 22.75 -5.97 0.36
N GLU A 204 23.58 -5.67 1.36
CA GLU A 204 24.81 -6.39 1.67
C GLU A 204 24.73 -6.89 3.11
N TYR A 205 25.08 -8.16 3.37
CA TYR A 205 25.10 -8.71 4.73
C TYR A 205 26.54 -8.78 5.22
N LYS A 206 26.84 -8.04 6.28
CA LYS A 206 28.17 -7.91 6.87
C LYS A 206 28.04 -7.65 8.36
N ASP A 207 28.97 -8.15 9.17
CA ASP A 207 29.05 -7.86 10.62
C ASP A 207 27.73 -8.10 11.39
N GLY A 208 26.92 -9.07 10.92
CA GLY A 208 25.61 -9.39 11.49
C GLY A 208 24.46 -8.44 11.10
N MET A 209 24.68 -7.47 10.20
CA MET A 209 23.73 -6.44 9.78
C MET A 209 23.41 -6.53 8.27
N LEU A 210 22.21 -6.08 7.88
CA LEU A 210 21.80 -5.92 6.49
C LEU A 210 21.93 -4.43 6.09
N TYR A 211 22.92 -4.11 5.27
CA TYR A 211 23.14 -2.76 4.74
C TYR A 211 22.30 -2.55 3.49
N ILE A 212 21.23 -1.77 3.58
CA ILE A 212 20.28 -1.55 2.49
C ILE A 212 20.87 -0.56 1.49
N LYS A 213 21.04 -0.99 0.24
CA LYS A 213 21.71 -0.21 -0.81
C LYS A 213 20.80 0.90 -1.34
N ASN A 214 21.42 1.93 -1.92
CA ASN A 214 20.71 2.91 -2.75
C ASN A 214 20.07 2.21 -3.97
N VAL A 215 18.80 1.83 -3.84
CA VAL A 215 18.10 0.94 -4.80
C VAL A 215 18.17 1.44 -6.24
N SER A 216 18.48 0.54 -7.17
CA SER A 216 18.60 0.85 -8.60
C SER A 216 17.24 0.85 -9.31
N ASP A 217 17.16 1.48 -10.48
CA ASP A 217 15.94 1.48 -11.32
C ASP A 217 15.45 0.06 -11.66
N LYS A 218 16.37 -0.92 -11.76
CA LYS A 218 16.05 -2.36 -11.90
C LYS A 218 15.25 -2.85 -10.70
N VAL A 219 15.73 -2.57 -9.48
CA VAL A 219 15.08 -2.98 -8.23
C VAL A 219 13.72 -2.33 -8.09
N VAL A 220 13.64 -1.01 -8.26
CA VAL A 220 12.38 -0.24 -8.18
C VAL A 220 11.34 -0.86 -9.10
N ARG A 221 11.63 -0.96 -10.41
CA ARG A 221 10.69 -1.52 -11.39
C ARG A 221 10.24 -2.95 -11.04
N SER A 222 11.16 -3.81 -10.61
CA SER A 222 10.85 -5.24 -10.39
C SER A 222 9.96 -5.45 -9.16
N VAL A 223 10.23 -4.73 -8.06
CA VAL A 223 9.35 -4.73 -6.88
C VAL A 223 8.00 -4.07 -7.19
N THR A 224 7.99 -2.96 -7.92
CA THR A 224 6.74 -2.26 -8.30
C THR A 224 5.83 -3.15 -9.14
N GLU A 225 6.35 -3.91 -10.10
CA GLU A 225 5.55 -4.90 -10.86
C GLU A 225 5.05 -6.05 -9.98
N TYR A 226 5.88 -6.56 -9.06
CA TYR A 226 5.44 -7.56 -8.08
C TYR A 226 4.30 -7.04 -7.19
N VAL A 227 4.41 -5.81 -6.66
CA VAL A 227 3.37 -5.18 -5.83
C VAL A 227 2.08 -4.93 -6.63
N LYS A 228 2.15 -4.47 -7.89
CA LYS A 228 0.97 -4.38 -8.77
C LYS A 228 0.27 -5.73 -8.90
N GLY A 229 1.05 -6.81 -9.07
CA GLY A 229 0.54 -8.18 -9.11
C GLY A 229 -0.16 -8.62 -7.83
N ARG A 230 0.37 -8.24 -6.65
CA ARG A 230 -0.26 -8.49 -5.34
C ARG A 230 -1.56 -7.70 -5.17
N VAL A 231 -1.53 -6.40 -5.38
CA VAL A 231 -2.70 -5.49 -5.28
C VAL A 231 -3.84 -5.93 -6.21
N ALA A 232 -3.52 -6.46 -7.39
CA ALA A 232 -4.52 -6.99 -8.31
C ALA A 232 -5.19 -8.30 -7.86
N LEU A 233 -4.63 -9.03 -6.89
CA LEU A 233 -5.27 -10.20 -6.27
C LEU A 233 -6.44 -9.80 -5.37
N ASP A 234 -6.32 -8.65 -4.69
CA ASP A 234 -7.32 -8.13 -3.76
C ASP A 234 -8.62 -7.70 -4.48
N PHE A 235 -8.60 -7.61 -5.81
CA PHE A 235 -9.82 -7.46 -6.63
C PHE A 235 -10.74 -8.70 -6.59
N ARG A 236 -10.30 -9.85 -6.04
CA ARG A 236 -11.22 -10.93 -5.64
C ARG A 236 -12.11 -10.54 -4.46
N THR A 237 -11.63 -9.69 -3.55
CA THR A 237 -12.39 -9.30 -2.35
C THR A 237 -13.68 -8.55 -2.75
N PRO A 238 -14.85 -8.87 -2.17
CA PRO A 238 -16.06 -8.09 -2.34
C PRO A 238 -15.84 -6.63 -1.88
N GLY A 239 -16.23 -5.66 -2.70
CA GLY A 239 -16.03 -4.24 -2.38
C GLY A 239 -16.81 -3.74 -1.17
N SER A 240 -17.75 -4.53 -0.64
CA SER A 240 -18.39 -4.27 0.66
C SER A 240 -17.45 -4.44 1.85
N VAL A 241 -16.39 -5.25 1.72
CA VAL A 241 -15.43 -5.57 2.79
C VAL A 241 -14.28 -4.56 2.81
N GLU A 242 -13.76 -4.17 1.63
CA GLU A 242 -12.59 -3.29 1.51
C GLU A 242 -12.89 -2.02 0.72
N SER A 243 -12.90 -0.87 1.40
CA SER A 243 -13.24 0.43 0.79
C SER A 243 -12.31 0.84 -0.35
N LYS A 244 -11.02 0.48 -0.29
CA LYS A 244 -10.04 0.82 -1.33
C LYS A 244 -10.16 -0.04 -2.59
N VAL A 245 -10.37 -1.35 -2.43
CA VAL A 245 -10.74 -2.28 -3.52
C VAL A 245 -12.01 -1.76 -4.20
N LYS A 246 -13.03 -1.38 -3.42
CA LYS A 246 -14.28 -0.81 -3.93
C LYS A 246 -14.04 0.43 -4.78
N ASN A 247 -13.22 1.38 -4.31
CA ASN A 247 -12.97 2.61 -5.03
C ASN A 247 -12.22 2.36 -6.35
N CYS A 248 -11.29 1.41 -6.37
CA CYS A 248 -10.62 1.01 -7.60
C CYS A 248 -11.58 0.28 -8.58
N LYS A 249 -12.50 -0.56 -8.09
CA LYS A 249 -13.58 -1.16 -8.89
C LYS A 249 -14.57 -0.11 -9.42
N ASN A 250 -14.92 0.90 -8.62
CA ASN A 250 -15.80 2.01 -9.01
C ASN A 250 -15.20 2.85 -10.16
N VAL A 251 -13.89 3.10 -10.09
CA VAL A 251 -13.07 3.75 -11.13
C VAL A 251 -13.02 2.89 -12.39
N LEU A 252 -12.79 1.58 -12.27
CA LEU A 252 -12.82 0.66 -13.40
C LEU A 252 -14.21 0.66 -14.08
N SER A 253 -15.29 0.72 -13.30
CA SER A 253 -16.65 0.85 -13.82
C SER A 253 -16.90 2.18 -14.55
N GLU A 254 -16.33 3.30 -14.08
CA GLU A 254 -16.40 4.59 -14.77
C GLU A 254 -15.60 4.60 -16.08
N LEU A 255 -14.45 3.91 -16.12
CA LEU A 255 -13.70 3.69 -17.36
C LEU A 255 -14.52 2.84 -18.34
N ILE A 256 -15.14 1.74 -17.88
CA ILE A 256 -16.02 0.91 -18.73
C ILE A 256 -17.19 1.75 -19.26
N LEU A 257 -17.83 2.56 -18.42
CA LEU A 257 -18.91 3.47 -18.81
C LEU A 257 -18.46 4.45 -19.90
N LYS A 258 -17.32 5.14 -19.73
CA LYS A 258 -16.77 6.06 -20.74
C LYS A 258 -16.43 5.36 -22.06
N ALA A 259 -15.99 4.09 -22.03
CA ALA A 259 -15.70 3.34 -23.26
C ALA A 259 -16.96 2.87 -23.99
N THR A 260 -17.98 2.44 -23.25
CA THR A 260 -19.08 1.60 -23.78
C THR A 260 -20.42 2.32 -23.86
N GLY A 261 -20.68 3.25 -22.94
CA GLY A 261 -22.01 3.78 -22.62
C GLY A 261 -22.82 2.90 -21.64
N LYS A 262 -22.21 1.88 -21.01
CA LYS A 262 -22.88 0.93 -20.12
C LYS A 262 -22.44 1.09 -18.66
N PHE A 263 -23.40 1.04 -17.74
CA PHE A 263 -23.14 1.01 -16.31
C PHE A 263 -22.84 -0.43 -15.88
N VAL A 264 -21.73 -0.63 -15.17
CA VAL A 264 -21.41 -1.89 -14.49
C VAL A 264 -22.13 -1.89 -13.14
N ASP A 265 -23.03 -2.84 -12.96
CA ASP A 265 -23.82 -3.01 -11.73
C ASP A 265 -23.01 -3.76 -10.66
N GLY A 266 -22.24 -4.77 -11.06
CA GLY A 266 -21.43 -5.58 -10.17
C GLY A 266 -20.24 -6.24 -10.83
N TYR A 267 -19.44 -6.91 -10.00
CA TYR A 267 -18.33 -7.77 -10.42
C TYR A 267 -18.44 -9.12 -9.74
N ASP A 268 -18.27 -10.18 -10.52
CA ASP A 268 -17.97 -11.52 -10.02
C ASP A 268 -16.51 -11.89 -10.37
N TYR A 269 -16.05 -13.08 -9.97
CA TYR A 269 -14.76 -13.60 -10.38
C TYR A 269 -14.77 -15.12 -10.60
N ASP A 270 -13.81 -15.60 -11.39
CA ASP A 270 -13.57 -17.04 -11.55
C ASP A 270 -12.08 -17.33 -11.82
N ASP A 271 -11.63 -18.50 -11.41
CA ASP A 271 -10.22 -18.89 -11.45
C ASP A 271 -9.87 -19.56 -12.78
N PHE A 272 -8.73 -19.17 -13.37
CA PHE A 272 -8.26 -19.79 -14.60
C PHE A 272 -7.77 -21.22 -14.32
N THR A 273 -8.17 -22.18 -15.16
CA THR A 273 -7.77 -23.60 -15.00
C THR A 273 -6.43 -23.92 -15.65
N ASN A 274 -5.96 -23.09 -16.58
CA ASN A 274 -4.74 -23.34 -17.34
C ASN A 274 -3.49 -23.02 -16.50
N LYS A 275 -2.76 -24.07 -16.07
CA LYS A 275 -1.54 -23.97 -15.25
C LYS A 275 -0.48 -23.02 -15.81
N ASN A 276 -0.32 -22.93 -17.14
CA ASN A 276 0.67 -22.04 -17.75
C ASN A 276 0.22 -20.57 -17.70
N LYS A 277 -1.09 -20.29 -17.82
CA LYS A 277 -1.66 -18.95 -17.57
C LYS A 277 -1.45 -18.51 -16.13
N ILE A 278 -1.74 -19.37 -15.16
CA ILE A 278 -1.55 -19.09 -13.72
C ILE A 278 -0.08 -18.76 -13.44
N LYS A 279 0.87 -19.60 -13.90
CA LYS A 279 2.32 -19.34 -13.78
C LYS A 279 2.75 -18.01 -14.42
N ASN A 280 2.08 -17.58 -15.49
CA ASN A 280 2.32 -16.30 -16.15
C ASN A 280 1.58 -15.11 -15.53
N GLY A 281 1.00 -15.27 -14.33
CA GLY A 281 0.35 -14.22 -13.54
C GLY A 281 -1.15 -14.04 -13.79
N HIS A 282 -1.79 -14.89 -14.59
CA HIS A 282 -3.23 -14.89 -14.83
C HIS A 282 -3.91 -15.95 -13.94
N SER A 283 -4.09 -15.64 -12.66
CA SER A 283 -4.69 -16.53 -11.66
C SER A 283 -6.21 -16.52 -11.69
N PHE A 284 -6.83 -15.35 -11.89
CA PHE A 284 -8.29 -15.21 -11.96
C PHE A 284 -8.74 -14.15 -12.97
N ALA A 285 -10.01 -14.23 -13.33
CA ALA A 285 -10.74 -13.30 -14.17
C ALA A 285 -11.77 -12.53 -13.34
N LEU A 286 -11.73 -11.20 -13.37
CA LEU A 286 -12.75 -10.31 -12.81
C LEU A 286 -13.79 -10.01 -13.89
N ILE A 287 -15.04 -10.40 -13.64
CA ILE A 287 -16.13 -10.41 -14.61
C ILE A 287 -17.06 -9.23 -14.31
N PRO A 288 -17.03 -8.12 -15.09
CA PRO A 288 -18.02 -7.05 -14.96
C PRO A 288 -19.38 -7.51 -15.49
N PHE A 289 -20.44 -7.19 -14.74
CA PHE A 289 -21.82 -7.37 -15.18
C PHE A 289 -22.52 -6.04 -15.39
N ILE A 290 -23.32 -5.99 -16.45
CA ILE A 290 -24.23 -4.88 -16.76
C ILE A 290 -25.66 -5.36 -16.58
N GLU A 291 -26.56 -4.48 -16.14
CA GLU A 291 -27.98 -4.79 -16.13
C GLU A 291 -28.60 -4.40 -17.49
N GLU A 292 -29.29 -5.35 -18.14
CA GLU A 292 -30.13 -5.09 -19.30
C GLU A 292 -31.49 -5.76 -19.12
N ASN A 293 -32.56 -4.97 -19.16
CA ASN A 293 -33.95 -5.43 -19.02
C ASN A 293 -34.19 -6.26 -17.73
N GLY A 294 -33.62 -5.84 -16.60
CA GLY A 294 -33.77 -6.55 -15.32
C GLY A 294 -32.91 -7.81 -15.17
N GLN A 295 -31.96 -8.05 -16.10
CA GLN A 295 -31.08 -9.22 -16.08
C GLN A 295 -29.61 -8.80 -16.13
N LEU A 296 -28.79 -9.40 -15.25
CA LEU A 296 -27.34 -9.26 -15.29
C LEU A 296 -26.75 -10.03 -16.48
N LYS A 297 -25.95 -9.36 -17.29
CA LYS A 297 -25.26 -9.91 -18.46
C LYS A 297 -23.80 -9.53 -18.48
N SER A 298 -22.98 -10.36 -19.12
CA SER A 298 -21.60 -9.98 -19.43
C SER A 298 -21.58 -8.91 -20.53
N LEU A 299 -20.47 -8.17 -20.62
CA LEU A 299 -20.24 -7.20 -21.70
C LEU A 299 -20.23 -7.89 -23.07
N SER A 300 -20.71 -7.21 -24.12
CA SER A 300 -20.69 -7.77 -25.48
C SER A 300 -19.29 -7.75 -26.10
N SER A 301 -19.10 -8.49 -27.20
CA SER A 301 -17.87 -8.40 -28.02
C SER A 301 -17.60 -6.99 -28.55
N ARG A 302 -18.66 -6.22 -28.84
CA ARG A 302 -18.57 -4.81 -29.24
C ARG A 302 -18.05 -3.95 -28.10
N ASP A 303 -18.51 -4.19 -26.88
CA ASP A 303 -18.07 -3.44 -25.69
C ASP A 303 -16.62 -3.78 -25.34
N ALA A 304 -16.24 -5.06 -25.39
CA ALA A 304 -14.86 -5.50 -25.25
C ALA A 304 -13.92 -4.86 -26.30
N SER A 305 -14.39 -4.72 -27.55
CA SER A 305 -13.63 -4.03 -28.61
C SER A 305 -13.47 -2.54 -28.32
N LYS A 306 -14.52 -1.84 -27.84
CA LYS A 306 -14.44 -0.42 -27.44
C LYS A 306 -13.48 -0.21 -26.27
N ILE A 307 -13.54 -1.09 -25.27
CA ILE A 307 -12.66 -1.08 -24.10
C ILE A 307 -11.19 -1.24 -24.52
N ASN A 308 -10.87 -2.29 -25.27
CA ASN A 308 -9.50 -2.58 -25.71
C ASN A 308 -8.95 -1.51 -26.67
N GLY A 309 -9.77 -1.00 -27.60
CA GLY A 309 -9.35 -0.04 -28.62
C GLY A 309 -9.25 1.41 -28.11
N GLY A 310 -10.18 1.84 -27.27
CA GLY A 310 -10.31 3.24 -26.84
C GLY A 310 -9.48 3.57 -25.60
N ILE A 311 -10.03 3.30 -24.42
CA ILE A 311 -9.55 3.89 -23.16
C ILE A 311 -8.19 3.37 -22.72
N PHE A 312 -7.76 2.21 -23.19
CA PHE A 312 -6.49 1.61 -22.79
C PHE A 312 -5.41 1.69 -23.89
N ASN A 313 -5.55 2.62 -24.84
CA ASN A 313 -4.55 2.91 -25.89
C ASN A 313 -4.16 1.66 -26.70
N GLY A 314 -5.14 0.85 -27.11
CA GLY A 314 -4.92 -0.42 -27.82
C GLY A 314 -4.47 -1.60 -26.93
N PHE A 315 -4.33 -1.41 -25.61
CA PHE A 315 -4.01 -2.50 -24.70
C PHE A 315 -5.21 -3.44 -24.51
N HIS A 316 -5.03 -4.71 -24.92
CA HIS A 316 -6.00 -5.78 -24.69
C HIS A 316 -6.09 -6.13 -23.19
N CYS A 317 -6.99 -5.44 -22.48
CA CYS A 317 -7.25 -5.57 -21.05
C CYS A 317 -8.44 -6.49 -20.72
N ILE A 318 -9.39 -6.67 -21.64
CA ILE A 318 -10.57 -7.53 -21.45
C ILE A 318 -10.65 -8.58 -22.56
N SER A 319 -11.01 -9.82 -22.21
CA SER A 319 -11.04 -10.97 -23.14
C SER A 319 -12.11 -11.99 -22.77
N ASP A 320 -12.58 -12.78 -23.75
CA ASP A 320 -13.50 -13.90 -23.52
C ASP A 320 -12.83 -14.98 -22.65
N ILE A 321 -13.48 -15.37 -21.54
CA ILE A 321 -13.01 -16.38 -20.59
C ILE A 321 -13.75 -17.72 -20.70
N ARG A 322 -14.75 -17.84 -21.58
CA ARG A 322 -15.49 -19.09 -21.82
C ARG A 322 -14.52 -20.25 -22.12
N GLY A 323 -14.77 -21.40 -21.49
CA GLY A 323 -13.91 -22.59 -21.54
C GLY A 323 -12.50 -22.45 -20.92
N LYS A 324 -12.20 -21.37 -20.19
CA LYS A 324 -10.84 -21.10 -19.65
C LYS A 324 -10.78 -21.05 -18.12
N THR A 325 -11.93 -21.07 -17.45
CA THR A 325 -12.06 -20.92 -16.00
C THR A 325 -12.78 -22.10 -15.35
N ALA A 326 -12.90 -22.12 -14.03
CA ALA A 326 -13.30 -23.30 -13.26
C ALA A 326 -14.82 -23.43 -13.06
N ASN A 327 -15.55 -22.32 -12.93
CA ASN A 327 -16.99 -22.33 -12.69
C ASN A 327 -17.76 -22.71 -13.98
N PRO A 328 -18.56 -23.79 -14.00
CA PRO A 328 -19.37 -24.19 -15.16
C PRO A 328 -20.30 -23.08 -15.67
N GLN A 329 -20.77 -22.17 -14.82
CA GLN A 329 -21.63 -21.03 -15.19
C GLN A 329 -20.98 -20.13 -16.26
N PHE A 330 -19.66 -19.91 -16.15
CA PHE A 330 -18.91 -19.07 -17.08
C PHE A 330 -18.18 -19.92 -18.14
N ALA A 331 -17.65 -21.07 -17.74
CA ALA A 331 -16.93 -21.97 -18.64
C ALA A 331 -17.83 -22.54 -19.75
N ASN A 332 -19.08 -22.91 -19.44
CA ASN A 332 -20.03 -23.53 -20.36
C ASN A 332 -21.10 -22.55 -20.90
N CYS A 333 -20.92 -21.24 -20.69
CA CYS A 333 -21.88 -20.25 -21.20
C CYS A 333 -21.98 -20.33 -22.73
N LYS A 334 -23.19 -20.21 -23.29
CA LYS A 334 -23.38 -20.22 -24.74
C LYS A 334 -22.79 -18.97 -25.39
N GLU A 335 -22.97 -17.82 -24.74
CA GLU A 335 -22.42 -16.54 -25.16
C GLU A 335 -21.00 -16.34 -24.59
N PRO A 336 -20.15 -15.50 -25.24
CA PRO A 336 -18.85 -15.12 -24.69
C PRO A 336 -19.00 -14.42 -23.33
N VAL A 337 -18.07 -14.65 -22.41
CA VAL A 337 -18.03 -13.98 -21.10
C VAL A 337 -16.76 -13.15 -21.05
N TYR A 338 -16.88 -11.83 -21.06
CA TYR A 338 -15.72 -10.94 -21.12
C TYR A 338 -15.28 -10.48 -19.73
N ALA A 339 -13.98 -10.66 -19.45
CA ALA A 339 -13.42 -10.40 -18.12
C ALA A 339 -11.97 -9.88 -18.19
N PHE A 340 -11.55 -9.18 -17.13
CA PHE A 340 -10.18 -8.71 -16.94
C PHE A 340 -9.41 -9.76 -16.15
N SER A 341 -8.30 -10.29 -16.65
CA SER A 341 -7.41 -11.08 -15.80
C SER A 341 -6.70 -10.19 -14.78
N ASN A 342 -6.35 -10.74 -13.61
CA ASN A 342 -5.62 -10.00 -12.59
C ASN A 342 -4.30 -9.39 -13.09
N LYS A 343 -3.62 -10.02 -14.05
CA LYS A 343 -2.45 -9.41 -14.72
C LYS A 343 -2.80 -8.13 -15.49
N GLN A 344 -3.94 -8.13 -16.18
CA GLN A 344 -4.43 -6.92 -16.87
C GLN A 344 -4.83 -5.86 -15.85
N ILE A 345 -5.51 -6.23 -14.75
CA ILE A 345 -5.83 -5.30 -13.64
C ILE A 345 -4.54 -4.65 -13.09
N ALA A 346 -3.49 -5.44 -12.82
CA ALA A 346 -2.20 -4.94 -12.34
C ALA A 346 -1.60 -3.86 -13.27
N GLN A 347 -1.76 -4.03 -14.58
CA GLN A 347 -1.32 -3.06 -15.59
C GLN A 347 -2.24 -1.83 -15.67
N LEU A 348 -3.50 -1.93 -15.25
CA LEU A 348 -4.43 -0.81 -15.14
C LEU A 348 -4.27 0.00 -13.85
N LEU A 349 -3.69 -0.56 -12.77
CA LEU A 349 -3.58 0.11 -11.46
C LEU A 349 -3.00 1.53 -11.53
N PRO A 350 -1.90 1.83 -12.25
CA PRO A 350 -1.37 3.20 -12.34
C PRO A 350 -2.36 4.18 -13.00
N LYS A 351 -3.21 3.69 -13.93
CA LYS A 351 -4.23 4.51 -14.60
C LYS A 351 -5.46 4.71 -13.72
N ILE A 352 -5.84 3.69 -12.94
CA ILE A 352 -6.89 3.76 -11.92
C ILE A 352 -6.48 4.80 -10.85
N MET A 353 -5.27 4.64 -10.30
CA MET A 353 -4.72 5.52 -9.26
C MET A 353 -4.37 6.92 -9.76
N GLY A 354 -4.13 7.13 -11.05
CA GLY A 354 -3.93 8.46 -11.64
C GLY A 354 -5.20 9.32 -11.77
N SER A 355 -6.36 8.83 -11.33
CA SER A 355 -7.61 9.59 -11.33
C SER A 355 -7.56 10.76 -10.32
N PRO A 356 -8.25 11.89 -10.57
CA PRO A 356 -8.34 12.95 -9.58
C PRO A 356 -9.03 12.47 -8.29
N ILE A 357 -8.60 13.02 -7.16
CA ILE A 357 -9.22 12.78 -5.86
C ILE A 357 -10.39 13.74 -5.63
N ALA A 358 -11.50 13.20 -5.17
CA ALA A 358 -12.68 13.94 -4.74
C ALA A 358 -13.07 13.56 -3.31
N TYR A 359 -13.72 14.47 -2.58
CA TYR A 359 -14.30 14.14 -1.27
C TYR A 359 -15.73 13.63 -1.43
N ASN A 360 -16.01 12.42 -0.97
CA ASN A 360 -17.34 11.83 -0.98
C ASN A 360 -18.06 12.10 0.36
N GLN A 361 -19.06 12.98 0.32
CA GLN A 361 -19.80 13.39 1.51
C GLN A 361 -20.61 12.26 2.15
N ILE A 362 -21.06 11.26 1.38
CA ILE A 362 -21.89 10.16 1.90
C ILE A 362 -21.12 9.24 2.85
N ASN A 363 -19.83 8.99 2.56
CA ASN A 363 -19.01 8.06 3.35
C ASN A 363 -17.88 8.75 4.14
N GLY A 364 -17.74 10.08 4.02
CA GLY A 364 -16.78 10.89 4.77
C GLY A 364 -15.31 10.68 4.35
N ARG A 365 -15.05 10.19 3.13
CA ARG A 365 -13.70 9.78 2.68
C ARG A 365 -13.30 10.46 1.37
N PHE A 366 -11.99 10.56 1.15
CA PHE A 366 -11.40 10.96 -0.13
C PHE A 366 -11.24 9.75 -1.05
N GLU A 367 -11.68 9.87 -2.30
CA GLU A 367 -11.80 8.77 -3.25
C GLU A 367 -11.31 9.16 -4.64
N PHE A 368 -10.89 8.17 -5.43
CA PHE A 368 -10.59 8.35 -6.86
C PHE A 368 -11.89 8.55 -7.66
N ALA A 369 -11.89 9.50 -8.60
CA ALA A 369 -13.03 9.80 -9.48
C ALA A 369 -12.56 10.02 -10.93
N VAL A 370 -12.99 9.18 -11.88
CA VAL A 370 -12.65 9.34 -13.32
C VAL A 370 -13.58 10.34 -14.00
N ASP A 371 -14.79 10.45 -13.48
CA ASP A 371 -15.86 11.28 -14.03
C ASP A 371 -16.54 12.04 -12.89
N LEU A 372 -16.30 13.35 -12.82
CA LEU A 372 -16.76 14.19 -11.72
C LEU A 372 -18.27 14.46 -11.74
N GLU A 373 -18.92 14.34 -12.90
CA GLU A 373 -20.39 14.46 -12.98
C GLU A 373 -21.06 13.20 -12.47
N ASN A 374 -20.58 12.03 -12.91
CA ASN A 374 -21.08 10.74 -12.43
C ASN A 374 -20.69 10.46 -10.97
N PHE A 375 -19.54 10.94 -10.51
CA PHE A 375 -19.16 10.91 -9.08
C PHE A 375 -20.14 11.72 -8.22
N LYS A 376 -20.45 12.97 -8.61
CA LYS A 376 -21.48 13.78 -7.92
C LYS A 376 -22.84 13.07 -7.87
N ARG A 377 -23.26 12.42 -8.97
CA ARG A 377 -24.49 11.61 -9.00
C ARG A 377 -24.42 10.42 -8.03
N ARG A 378 -23.30 9.71 -7.93
CA ARG A 378 -23.10 8.63 -6.95
C ARG A 378 -23.14 9.14 -5.50
N SER A 379 -22.62 10.34 -5.26
CA SER A 379 -22.68 11.06 -3.98
C SER A 379 -24.02 11.77 -3.70
N SER A 380 -25.02 11.68 -4.58
CA SER A 380 -26.37 12.25 -4.36
C SER A 380 -27.51 11.23 -4.49
N SER A 381 -27.40 10.23 -5.37
CA SER A 381 -28.48 9.25 -5.64
C SER A 381 -28.71 8.27 -4.49
N ARG A 382 -27.68 8.00 -3.68
CA ARG A 382 -27.81 7.24 -2.42
C ARG A 382 -28.45 8.05 -1.28
N SER A 383 -28.61 9.36 -1.46
CA SER A 383 -29.36 10.22 -0.54
C SER A 383 -30.86 10.26 -0.88
N SER A 384 -31.28 9.69 -2.01
CA SER A 384 -32.66 9.74 -2.52
C SER A 384 -33.35 8.37 -2.62
N SER A 385 -32.80 7.31 -2.02
CA SER A 385 -33.48 6.02 -1.89
C SER A 385 -34.41 6.00 -0.66
N THR A 386 -35.59 6.59 -0.84
CA THR A 386 -36.85 6.24 -0.19
C THR A 386 -36.84 6.05 1.33
N VAL A 387 -36.90 7.15 2.08
CA VAL A 387 -37.54 7.12 3.41
C VAL A 387 -39.06 7.05 3.17
N THR A 388 -39.63 5.85 3.24
CA THR A 388 -41.09 5.69 3.38
C THR A 388 -41.50 6.24 4.74
N SER A 389 -42.11 7.43 4.75
CA SER A 389 -42.70 8.04 5.93
C SER A 389 -43.77 7.13 6.56
N PRO A 390 -43.67 6.77 7.84
CA PRO A 390 -44.81 6.30 8.60
C PRO A 390 -45.58 7.54 9.09
N LEU A 391 -46.59 7.94 8.32
CA LEU A 391 -47.63 8.81 8.84
C LEU A 391 -48.56 7.95 9.71
N ASN A 392 -48.54 8.11 11.03
CA ASN A 392 -49.66 7.85 11.94
C ASN A 392 -49.31 8.22 13.39
N SER A 393 -49.90 9.33 13.85
CA SER A 393 -50.20 9.63 15.26
C SER A 393 -51.73 9.75 15.33
N PRO A 394 -52.43 9.33 16.42
CA PRO A 394 -52.34 9.97 17.74
C PRO A 394 -52.45 8.95 18.92
N THR A 395 -52.52 9.24 20.23
CA THR A 395 -52.67 10.48 21.03
C THR A 395 -52.12 10.27 22.47
N HIS A 396 -51.72 11.36 23.16
CA HIS A 396 -51.61 11.58 24.63
C HIS A 396 -51.00 10.53 25.61
N ALA A 397 -49.94 10.95 26.33
CA ALA A 397 -50.00 11.28 27.78
C ALA A 397 -48.72 12.05 28.23
N GLU A 398 -48.81 12.80 29.34
CA GLU A 398 -47.82 13.81 29.78
C GLU A 398 -46.67 13.30 30.71
N PRO A 399 -45.63 14.12 30.99
CA PRO A 399 -44.37 13.71 31.64
C PRO A 399 -44.40 13.97 33.17
N PRO A 400 -43.32 13.79 33.97
CA PRO A 400 -42.11 14.66 33.94
C PRO A 400 -40.77 13.95 34.24
N ARG A 401 -39.61 14.57 33.94
CA ARG A 401 -38.39 14.64 34.81
C ARG A 401 -37.36 15.66 34.29
N THR A 402 -37.01 16.62 35.15
CA THR A 402 -35.81 17.48 35.16
C THR A 402 -35.50 17.80 36.64
N PRO A 403 -34.30 18.28 37.03
CA PRO A 403 -33.17 18.72 36.20
C PRO A 403 -31.82 18.01 36.47
N LEU A 404 -30.84 18.26 35.61
CA LEU A 404 -29.41 18.20 35.96
C LEU A 404 -28.86 19.63 35.98
N GLU A 405 -27.82 19.87 36.77
CA GLU A 405 -27.37 21.22 37.15
C GLU A 405 -26.66 22.01 36.04
N GLN A 406 -26.57 23.34 36.28
CA GLN A 406 -25.95 24.34 35.40
C GLN A 406 -24.46 24.54 35.72
N THR A 407 -23.86 25.47 34.96
CA THR A 407 -22.51 26.05 35.09
C THR A 407 -21.37 25.20 34.51
N GLY A 408 -20.40 25.78 33.80
CA GLY A 408 -20.27 27.17 33.36
C GLY A 408 -19.16 27.29 32.31
N ALA A 409 -19.25 28.28 31.42
CA ALA A 409 -18.28 28.49 30.35
C ALA A 409 -17.58 29.85 30.49
N ARG A 410 -16.34 29.92 29.96
CA ARG A 410 -15.63 31.07 29.35
C ARG A 410 -14.44 31.73 30.08
N PHE A 411 -13.29 31.56 29.41
CA PHE A 411 -12.34 32.56 28.88
C PHE A 411 -11.14 33.13 29.69
N PHE A 412 -9.99 33.10 28.97
CA PHE A 412 -8.80 33.99 28.93
C PHE A 412 -8.06 34.42 30.22
N GLU A 413 -6.72 34.25 30.22
CA GLU A 413 -5.77 35.38 30.06
C GLU A 413 -4.31 34.95 29.72
N SER A 414 -3.38 35.91 29.57
CA SER A 414 -2.01 35.77 29.02
C SER A 414 -0.92 36.40 29.91
N ARG A 415 0.37 36.30 29.49
CA ARG A 415 1.65 36.77 30.15
C ARG A 415 2.17 35.76 31.20
N GLY A 416 3.47 35.55 31.46
CA GLY A 416 4.79 36.02 30.97
C GLY A 416 5.90 35.35 31.84
N ASP A 417 7.22 35.55 31.74
CA ASP A 417 8.12 36.26 30.81
C ASP A 417 9.60 35.81 31.08
N ARG A 418 10.55 36.07 30.16
CA ARG A 418 12.05 36.17 30.35
C ARG A 418 13.00 34.99 30.73
N ASP A 419 13.96 34.79 29.81
CA ASP A 419 15.45 34.89 29.92
C ASP A 419 16.40 33.87 30.60
N SER A 420 17.62 33.87 30.02
CA SER A 420 18.93 33.29 30.43
C SER A 420 19.12 31.76 30.27
N GLY A 421 20.29 31.24 29.82
CA GLY A 421 21.50 31.86 29.26
C GLY A 421 22.79 31.08 29.59
N LEU A 422 23.71 30.90 28.62
CA LEU A 422 25.03 30.22 28.74
C LEU A 422 24.95 28.68 28.95
N GLY A 423 25.90 27.84 28.53
CA GLY A 423 27.13 28.04 27.74
C GLY A 423 27.94 26.72 27.58
N ASP A 424 28.95 26.78 26.70
CA ASP A 424 30.11 25.87 26.55
C ASP A 424 30.02 24.46 25.92
N SER A 425 31.18 24.10 25.33
CA SER A 425 31.44 23.09 24.28
C SER A 425 31.95 21.73 24.83
N PRO A 426 32.05 20.66 24.00
CA PRO A 426 32.22 19.29 24.48
C PRO A 426 33.70 18.85 24.62
N PRO A 427 33.99 17.77 25.36
CA PRO A 427 35.29 17.12 25.36
C PRO A 427 35.43 16.14 24.18
N GLN A 428 36.59 16.19 23.52
CA GLN A 428 37.02 15.24 22.48
C GLN A 428 37.96 14.16 23.05
N LEU A 429 38.01 13.03 22.33
CA LEU A 429 39.14 12.10 22.16
C LEU A 429 39.66 11.29 23.38
N LYS A 430 39.76 9.98 23.15
CA LYS A 430 41.00 9.22 23.42
C LYS A 430 41.16 8.04 22.46
N ASP A 431 42.25 8.07 21.71
CA ASP A 431 42.72 6.95 20.88
C ASP A 431 43.37 5.85 21.74
N SER A 432 43.22 4.59 21.29
CA SER A 432 44.07 3.42 21.56
C SER A 432 43.60 2.29 20.62
N GLY A 433 44.40 1.56 19.86
CA GLY A 433 45.86 1.57 19.71
C GLY A 433 46.43 0.16 19.54
N SER A 434 46.45 -0.38 18.31
CA SER A 434 47.16 -1.63 17.87
C SER A 434 46.67 -2.97 18.48
N SER A 435 46.73 -4.14 17.84
CA SER A 435 47.80 -4.70 16.99
C SER A 435 47.40 -5.98 16.23
N SER A 436 48.03 -6.21 15.06
CA SER A 436 48.48 -7.50 14.47
C SER A 436 47.66 -8.80 14.56
N GLY A 437 47.43 -9.48 13.42
CA GLY A 437 47.21 -10.94 13.43
C GLY A 437 46.54 -11.58 12.20
N GLY A 438 47.29 -11.81 11.14
CA GLY A 438 47.02 -12.89 10.16
C GLY A 438 48.34 -13.60 9.82
N PRO A 439 48.36 -14.70 9.03
CA PRO A 439 47.26 -15.36 8.33
C PRO A 439 47.16 -16.89 8.60
N SER A 440 46.15 -17.58 8.05
CA SER A 440 46.33 -18.88 7.36
C SER A 440 45.04 -19.40 6.72
N SER A 441 45.19 -20.10 5.60
CA SER A 441 44.17 -20.86 4.85
C SER A 441 43.68 -22.13 5.56
N GLY A 442 42.44 -22.53 5.30
CA GLY A 442 41.88 -23.82 5.69
C GLY A 442 40.62 -24.20 4.90
N LEU A 443 40.80 -24.81 3.72
CA LEU A 443 39.73 -25.51 3.01
C LEU A 443 39.34 -26.77 3.79
N THR A 444 38.05 -26.98 4.06
CA THR A 444 37.52 -28.34 4.27
C THR A 444 36.06 -28.39 3.85
N GLU A 445 35.74 -29.27 2.92
CA GLU A 445 34.36 -29.67 2.63
C GLU A 445 33.81 -30.46 3.83
N LEU A 446 32.52 -30.31 4.15
CA LEU A 446 31.84 -31.30 4.98
C LEU A 446 30.38 -31.47 4.55
N SER A 447 30.19 -32.63 3.92
CA SER A 447 28.98 -33.26 3.41
C SER A 447 27.73 -33.15 4.27
N SER A 448 26.57 -33.14 3.60
CA SER A 448 25.24 -33.24 4.22
C SER A 448 25.02 -34.55 4.99
N PRO A 449 24.29 -34.52 6.11
CA PRO A 449 23.56 -35.67 6.62
C PRO A 449 22.08 -35.58 6.26
N THR A 450 21.63 -36.49 5.39
CA THR A 450 20.22 -36.83 5.24
C THR A 450 19.70 -37.44 6.54
N GLN A 451 18.55 -37.00 7.05
CA GLN A 451 17.79 -37.78 8.04
C GLN A 451 16.30 -37.85 7.69
N GLU A 452 15.75 -39.04 7.87
CA GLU A 452 14.45 -39.45 7.37
C GLU A 452 13.31 -39.13 8.35
N PHE A 453 12.10 -38.91 7.82
CA PHE A 453 10.89 -38.71 8.63
C PHE A 453 10.37 -40.05 9.20
N PRO A 454 10.11 -40.16 10.52
CA PRO A 454 9.33 -41.26 11.06
C PRO A 454 7.85 -41.14 10.66
N LYS A 455 7.34 -42.11 9.90
CA LYS A 455 5.91 -42.25 9.63
C LYS A 455 5.17 -42.58 10.93
N ARG A 456 4.16 -41.80 11.30
CA ARG A 456 3.19 -42.22 12.34
C ARG A 456 2.19 -43.22 11.76
N SER A 457 2.26 -44.46 12.24
CA SER A 457 1.26 -45.49 11.97
C SER A 457 -0.09 -45.14 12.60
N ARG A 458 -1.18 -45.54 11.92
CA ARG A 458 -2.50 -45.64 12.55
C ARG A 458 -2.50 -46.80 13.54
N GLY A 459 -3.24 -46.65 14.63
CA GLY A 459 -3.66 -47.73 15.52
C GLY A 459 -5.10 -47.47 15.93
N GLU A 460 -5.95 -48.49 15.79
CA GLU A 460 -7.35 -48.46 16.20
C GLU A 460 -7.46 -48.80 17.70
N GLY A 461 -8.55 -48.34 18.34
CA GLY A 461 -8.82 -48.51 19.77
C GLY A 461 -9.97 -47.61 20.20
#